data_AF-A0A942JA68-F1
#
_entry.id   AF-A0A942JA68-F1
#
_cell.length_a   1.000
_cell.length_b   1.000
_cell.length_c   1.000
_cell.angle_alpha   90.00
_cell.angle_beta   90.00
_cell.angle_gamma   90.00
#
_symmetry.space_group_name_H-M   'P 1'
#
loop_
_entity.id
_entity.type
_entity.pdbx_description
1 polymer ?
#
loop_
_entity_poly.entity_id
_entity_poly.type
_entity_poly.pdbx_seq_one_letter_code
_entity_poly.pdbx_strand_id
1 'polypeptide(L)'
;MAPWLPATEFGPAAVEAGDCDRCGTAPRLLPLCGPVAWQAVCRDCGLDLGDDGWCAGHEADGAGAREWAAALPDDWPQTVLLWWLATGELRAVDLLPRQRTALPAAVADTFR
;
A
#
# COMPACT_ATOMS: atom_id res chain seq x y z
N MET A 1 -10.37 5.16 -15.36
CA MET A 1 -9.02 4.59 -15.16
C MET A 1 -8.44 5.27 -13.93
N ALA A 2 -7.83 4.55 -12.99
CA ALA A 2 -7.28 5.13 -11.76
C ALA A 2 -5.87 5.70 -12.05
N PRO A 3 -5.71 7.03 -12.27
CA PRO A 3 -4.44 7.60 -12.72
C PRO A 3 -3.34 7.56 -11.64
N TRP A 4 -3.71 7.31 -10.40
CA TRP A 4 -2.81 7.24 -9.26
C TRP A 4 -2.02 5.93 -9.18
N LEU A 5 -2.47 4.86 -9.85
CA LEU A 5 -1.78 3.56 -9.85
C LEU A 5 -0.38 3.63 -10.48
N PRO A 6 -0.18 4.20 -11.68
CA PRO A 6 1.15 4.28 -12.29
C PRO A 6 2.01 5.45 -11.76
N ALA A 7 1.59 6.16 -10.70
CA ALA A 7 2.37 7.28 -10.17
C ALA A 7 3.71 6.79 -9.58
N THR A 8 4.81 7.45 -9.93
CA THR A 8 6.18 7.00 -9.63
C THR A 8 6.82 7.75 -8.46
N GLU A 9 6.25 8.86 -8.02
CA GLU A 9 6.74 9.64 -6.87
C GLU A 9 6.27 9.01 -5.55
N PHE A 10 5.02 8.58 -5.52
CA PHE A 10 4.37 7.85 -4.44
C PHE A 10 3.25 6.99 -5.04
N GLY A 11 2.96 5.86 -4.41
CA GLY A 11 2.00 4.88 -4.90
C GLY A 11 2.60 3.54 -5.26
N PRO A 12 1.78 2.63 -5.80
CA PRO A 12 2.17 1.23 -5.91
C PRO A 12 3.29 0.99 -6.93
N ALA A 13 3.49 1.88 -7.91
CA ALA A 13 4.63 1.82 -8.82
C ALA A 13 5.93 2.40 -8.24
N ALA A 14 5.84 3.15 -7.13
CA ALA A 14 6.98 3.80 -6.47
C ALA A 14 7.64 2.91 -5.39
N VAL A 15 7.06 1.74 -5.12
CA VAL A 15 7.50 0.81 -4.07
C VAL A 15 7.53 -0.61 -4.62
N GLU A 16 8.32 -1.48 -4.02
CA GLU A 16 8.24 -2.90 -4.33
C GLU A 16 6.88 -3.46 -3.89
N ALA A 17 6.32 -4.45 -4.59
CA ALA A 17 5.07 -5.08 -4.17
C ALA A 17 5.21 -5.85 -2.86
N GLY A 18 4.38 -5.55 -1.86
CA GLY A 18 4.46 -6.21 -0.55
C GLY A 18 3.56 -5.58 0.51
N ASP A 19 3.71 -6.03 1.75
CA ASP A 19 2.96 -5.50 2.88
C ASP A 19 3.66 -4.28 3.49
N CYS A 20 2.88 -3.46 4.19
CA CYS A 20 3.35 -2.34 4.97
C CYS A 20 4.37 -2.80 6.02
N ASP A 21 5.55 -2.18 6.04
CA ASP A 21 6.62 -2.55 6.97
C ASP A 21 6.26 -2.29 8.45
N ARG A 22 5.27 -1.42 8.70
CA ARG A 22 4.80 -1.08 10.05
C ARG A 22 3.72 -2.03 10.56
N CYS A 23 2.61 -2.18 9.82
CA CYS A 23 1.46 -2.95 10.30
C CYS A 23 1.39 -4.38 9.76
N GLY A 24 2.02 -4.67 8.61
CA GLY A 24 1.99 -5.98 7.98
C GLY A 24 0.63 -6.42 7.41
N THR A 25 -0.38 -5.55 7.40
CA THR A 25 -1.77 -5.94 7.03
C THR A 25 -2.30 -5.33 5.75
N ALA A 26 -1.69 -4.24 5.26
CA ALA A 26 -2.14 -3.50 4.08
C ALA A 26 -0.95 -3.32 3.12
N PRO A 27 -1.17 -3.19 1.80
CA PRO A 27 -0.07 -3.08 0.86
C PRO A 27 0.75 -1.80 1.08
N ARG A 28 2.06 -1.89 0.88
CA ARG A 28 2.95 -0.71 0.91
C ARG A 28 2.65 0.22 -0.25
N LEU A 29 2.89 1.51 -0.03
CA LEU A 29 2.37 2.53 -0.93
C LEU A 29 3.17 3.84 -0.87
N LEU A 30 3.62 4.22 0.32
CA LEU A 30 4.41 5.42 0.55
C LEU A 30 5.86 5.02 0.86
N PRO A 31 6.84 5.36 -0.01
CA PRO A 31 8.25 5.21 0.32
C PRO A 31 8.62 6.20 1.44
N LEU A 32 9.54 5.80 2.31
CA LEU A 32 9.99 6.61 3.44
C LEU A 32 11.48 6.94 3.32
N CYS A 33 11.86 8.09 3.87
CA CYS A 33 13.27 8.51 3.95
C CYS A 33 13.63 9.16 5.30
N GLY A 34 12.69 9.18 6.25
CA GLY A 34 12.87 9.71 7.60
C GLY A 34 13.68 8.79 8.52
N PRO A 35 13.78 9.14 9.82
CA PRO A 35 14.58 8.42 10.81
C PRO A 35 14.03 7.03 11.21
N VAL A 36 12.97 6.54 10.56
CA VAL A 36 12.38 5.24 10.83
C VAL A 36 13.10 4.12 10.07
N ALA A 37 13.06 2.90 10.62
CA ALA A 37 13.70 1.73 10.00
C ALA A 37 12.92 1.11 8.82
N TRP A 38 11.71 1.61 8.56
CA TRP A 38 10.80 1.12 7.52
C TRP A 38 11.14 1.75 6.17
N GLN A 39 11.09 0.96 5.10
CA GLN A 39 11.33 1.41 3.74
C GLN A 39 10.07 1.96 3.08
N ALA A 40 8.93 1.31 3.31
CA ALA A 40 7.65 1.74 2.79
C ALA A 40 6.47 1.31 3.67
N VAL A 41 5.44 2.15 3.72
CA VAL A 41 4.25 1.91 4.55
C VAL A 41 2.96 2.05 3.75
N CYS A 42 1.86 1.53 4.30
CA CYS A 42 0.52 1.76 3.75
C CYS A 42 0.05 3.21 3.96
N ARG A 43 -1.04 3.58 3.28
CA ARG A 43 -1.74 4.87 3.42
C ARG A 43 -1.90 5.28 4.89
N ASP A 44 -2.57 4.44 5.68
CA ASP A 44 -2.96 4.80 7.04
C ASP A 44 -1.75 4.93 7.97
N CYS A 45 -0.77 4.04 7.85
CA CYS A 45 0.47 4.13 8.64
C CYS A 45 1.32 5.34 8.25
N GLY A 46 1.33 5.74 6.98
CA GLY A 46 2.05 6.93 6.53
C GLY A 46 1.38 8.23 6.95
N LEU A 47 0.04 8.27 6.96
CA LEU A 47 -0.71 9.40 7.52
C LEU A 47 -0.45 9.55 9.02
N ASP A 48 -0.45 8.46 9.77
CA ASP A 48 -0.16 8.45 11.22
C ASP A 48 1.30 8.82 11.53
N LEU A 49 2.25 8.44 10.67
CA LEU A 49 3.66 8.82 10.80
C LEU A 49 3.91 10.32 10.62
N GLY A 50 3.07 11.01 9.85
CA GLY A 50 3.22 12.44 9.61
C GLY A 50 4.61 12.78 9.03
N ASP A 51 5.30 13.72 9.66
CA ASP A 51 6.62 14.18 9.24
C ASP A 51 7.75 13.22 9.64
N ASP A 52 7.54 12.32 10.62
CA ASP A 52 8.55 11.35 11.04
C ASP A 52 8.89 10.31 9.96
N GLY A 53 8.03 10.19 8.92
CA GLY A 53 8.31 9.38 7.74
C GLY A 53 9.34 9.99 6.79
N TRP A 54 9.72 11.25 6.98
CA TRP A 54 10.51 12.06 6.04
C TRP A 54 11.73 12.67 6.71
N CYS A 55 12.77 12.91 5.92
CA CYS A 55 13.93 13.66 6.41
C CYS A 55 13.68 15.17 6.22
N ALA A 56 14.40 16.02 6.96
CA ALA A 56 14.23 17.47 6.90
C ALA A 56 14.40 18.08 5.49
N GLY A 57 15.06 17.36 4.56
CA GLY A 57 15.22 17.80 3.17
C GLY A 57 14.01 17.52 2.25
N HIS A 58 13.05 16.71 2.70
CA HIS A 58 11.91 16.23 1.89
C HIS A 58 10.56 16.47 2.58
N GLU A 59 10.46 17.48 3.45
CA GLU A 59 9.21 17.82 4.16
C GLU A 59 8.08 18.16 3.18
N ALA A 60 8.38 18.88 2.10
CA ALA A 60 7.40 19.25 1.08
C ALA A 60 6.90 18.03 0.29
N ASP A 61 7.81 17.12 -0.10
CA ASP A 61 7.44 15.87 -0.75
C ASP A 61 6.59 15.00 0.18
N GLY A 62 6.92 15.00 1.48
CA GLY A 62 6.14 14.30 2.49
C GLY A 62 4.74 14.88 2.69
N ALA A 63 4.60 16.20 2.66
CA ALA A 63 3.29 16.84 2.67
C ALA A 63 2.46 16.44 1.44
N GLY A 64 3.05 16.49 0.24
CA GLY A 64 2.39 16.07 -1.00
C GLY A 64 1.99 14.60 -1.00
N ALA A 65 2.86 13.72 -0.53
CA ALA A 65 2.59 12.29 -0.40
C ALA A 65 1.42 12.02 0.57
N ARG A 66 1.34 12.73 1.69
CA ARG A 66 0.24 12.61 2.66
C ARG A 66 -1.07 13.17 2.13
N GLU A 67 -1.06 14.32 1.44
CA GLU A 67 -2.25 14.87 0.79
C GLU A 67 -2.80 13.90 -0.26
N TRP A 68 -1.92 13.38 -1.11
CA TRP A 68 -2.27 12.37 -2.10
C TRP A 68 -2.81 11.09 -1.45
N ALA A 69 -2.18 10.61 -0.37
CA ALA A 69 -2.63 9.43 0.37
C ALA A 69 -4.02 9.63 0.98
N ALA A 70 -4.31 10.81 1.53
CA ALA A 70 -5.60 11.15 2.09
C ALA A 70 -6.73 11.20 1.05
N ALA A 71 -6.39 11.42 -0.23
CA ALA A 71 -7.34 11.45 -1.34
C ALA A 71 -7.63 10.06 -1.96
N LEU A 72 -6.97 9.00 -1.51
CA LEU A 72 -7.19 7.64 -2.02
C LEU A 72 -8.58 7.10 -1.64
N PRO A 73 -9.23 6.34 -2.52
CA PRO A 73 -10.53 5.73 -2.22
C PRO A 73 -10.42 4.65 -1.13
N ASP A 74 -11.52 4.31 -0.46
CA ASP A 74 -11.51 3.33 0.63
C ASP A 74 -11.12 1.91 0.19
N ASP A 75 -11.36 1.57 -1.08
CA ASP A 75 -11.01 0.28 -1.67
C ASP A 75 -9.56 0.21 -2.19
N TRP A 76 -8.74 1.26 -1.94
CA TRP A 76 -7.35 1.33 -2.38
C TRP A 76 -6.53 0.05 -2.12
N PRO A 77 -6.66 -0.69 -0.99
CA PRO A 77 -5.82 -1.86 -0.76
C PRO A 77 -6.08 -2.93 -1.82
N GLN A 78 -7.35 -3.15 -2.15
CA GLN A 78 -7.74 -4.11 -3.16
C GLN A 78 -7.30 -3.64 -4.56
N THR A 79 -7.45 -2.35 -4.87
CA THR A 79 -7.02 -1.81 -6.17
C THR A 79 -5.51 -1.97 -6.39
N VAL A 80 -4.68 -1.72 -5.37
CA VAL A 80 -3.22 -1.91 -5.45
C VAL A 80 -2.86 -3.35 -5.68
N LEU A 81 -3.46 -4.28 -4.93
CA LEU A 81 -3.19 -5.72 -5.10
C LEU A 81 -3.56 -6.20 -6.51
N LEU A 82 -4.72 -5.79 -7.01
CA LEU A 82 -5.15 -6.12 -8.38
C LEU A 82 -4.22 -5.51 -9.43
N TRP A 83 -3.72 -4.29 -9.19
CA TRP A 83 -2.77 -3.66 -10.08
C TRP A 83 -1.43 -4.40 -10.12
N TRP A 84 -0.84 -4.73 -8.96
CA TRP A 84 0.42 -5.52 -8.91
C TRP A 84 0.29 -6.91 -9.50
N LEU A 85 -0.88 -7.55 -9.36
CA LEU A 85 -1.17 -8.80 -10.07
C LEU A 85 -1.19 -8.60 -11.59
N ALA A 86 -1.83 -7.52 -12.05
CA ALA A 86 -1.94 -7.21 -13.47
C ALA A 86 -0.60 -6.80 -14.09
N THR A 87 0.28 -6.11 -13.35
CA THR A 87 1.63 -5.73 -13.80
C THR A 87 2.67 -6.83 -13.56
N GLY A 88 2.32 -7.89 -12.85
CA GLY A 88 3.19 -9.02 -12.58
C GLY A 88 4.23 -8.78 -11.49
N GLU A 89 4.08 -7.70 -10.71
CA GLU A 89 4.88 -7.42 -9.50
C GLU A 89 4.51 -8.33 -8.33
N LEU A 90 3.30 -8.90 -8.34
CA LEU A 90 2.87 -9.92 -7.39
C LEU A 90 2.46 -11.20 -8.14
N ARG A 91 2.78 -12.38 -7.59
CA ARG A 91 2.31 -13.67 -8.13
C ARG A 91 1.04 -14.10 -7.40
N ALA A 92 0.11 -14.76 -8.11
CA ALA A 92 -1.18 -15.17 -7.55
C ALA A 92 -1.06 -16.11 -6.32
N VAL A 93 0.05 -16.84 -6.19
CA VAL A 93 0.34 -17.70 -5.02
C VAL A 93 0.62 -16.91 -3.74
N ASP A 94 1.04 -15.65 -3.86
CA ASP A 94 1.38 -14.77 -2.73
C ASP A 94 0.15 -14.11 -2.09
N LEU A 95 -1.05 -14.30 -2.66
CA LEU A 95 -2.32 -13.78 -2.12
C LEU A 95 -2.88 -14.62 -0.98
N LEU A 96 -2.53 -15.91 -0.93
CA LEU A 96 -3.13 -16.88 0.00
C LEU A 96 -2.88 -16.57 1.49
N PRO A 97 -1.70 -16.05 1.92
CA PRO A 97 -1.52 -15.59 3.29
C PRO A 97 -2.44 -14.43 3.67
N ARG A 98 -2.78 -13.55 2.71
CA ARG A 98 -3.61 -12.35 2.93
C ARG A 98 -5.13 -12.62 2.99
N GLN A 99 -5.59 -13.75 2.44
CA GLN A 99 -7.03 -14.07 2.34
C GLN A 99 -7.61 -14.90 3.49
N ARG A 100 -6.81 -15.34 4.47
CA ARG A 100 -7.32 -16.20 5.56
C ARG A 100 -8.35 -15.53 6.50
N THR A 101 -8.54 -14.22 6.40
CA THR A 101 -9.47 -13.45 7.27
C THR A 101 -10.68 -12.85 6.55
N ALA A 102 -10.83 -13.00 5.23
CA ALA A 102 -11.80 -12.19 4.47
C ALA A 102 -12.69 -12.94 3.47
N LEU A 103 -12.77 -14.27 3.50
CA LEU A 103 -13.83 -14.96 2.77
C LEU A 103 -15.05 -15.10 3.69
N PRO A 104 -16.21 -14.52 3.33
CA PRO A 104 -17.45 -14.79 4.03
C PRO A 104 -17.73 -16.29 3.99
N ALA A 105 -18.16 -16.87 5.11
CA ALA A 105 -18.42 -18.31 5.24
C ALA A 105 -19.30 -18.88 4.10
N ALA A 106 -20.17 -18.05 3.52
CA ALA A 106 -21.03 -18.39 2.40
C ALA A 106 -20.29 -18.88 1.13
N VAL A 107 -19.04 -18.49 0.91
CA VAL A 107 -18.26 -18.91 -0.28
C VAL A 107 -17.54 -20.24 -0.03
N ALA A 108 -17.25 -20.59 1.22
CA ALA A 108 -16.52 -21.81 1.57
C ALA A 108 -17.35 -23.08 1.36
N ASP A 109 -18.68 -23.00 1.49
CA ASP A 109 -19.59 -24.14 1.33
C ASP A 109 -19.90 -24.48 -0.14
N THR A 110 -19.54 -23.62 -1.10
CA THR A 110 -19.81 -23.87 -2.53
C THR A 110 -18.79 -24.83 -3.18
N PHE A 111 -17.68 -25.13 -2.50
CA PHE A 111 -16.59 -25.95 -3.02
C PHE A 111 -16.34 -27.25 -2.23
N ARG A 112 -17.30 -27.70 -1.43
CA ARG A 112 -17.34 -29.06 -0.87
C ARG A 112 -18.22 -29.97 -1.71
#